data_AF-A0A8X6Q320-F1
#
_entry.id   AF-A0A8X6Q320-F1
#
_cell.length_a   1.000
_cell.length_b   1.000
_cell.length_c   1.000
_cell.angle_alpha   90.00
_cell.angle_beta   90.00
_cell.angle_gamma   90.00
#
_symmetry.space_group_name_H-M   'P 1'
#
loop_
_entity.id
_entity.type
_entity.pdbx_description
1 polymer ?
#
loop_
_entity_poly.entity_id
_entity_poly.type
_entity_poly.pdbx_seq_one_letter_code
_entity_poly.pdbx_strand_id
1 'polypeptide(L)'
;MFKKTYNIYPWLKRPFEESPENYSGRRAVAAEVLLILLKYGISGSSYARRSLIKCFDLMWSASPIPFVSISEIENEIQLRFQHPPEYSIRFRSYPETREHFLKLAKIFETECSEVISSIVEPRSLHHLCKCTIRTSLLQVNNLPHGIKILPLPQSLQSYIDIDH
;
A
#
# COMPACT_ATOMS: atom_id res chain seq x y z
N MET A 1 -23.99 14.96 -13.85
CA MET A 1 -23.91 13.62 -14.46
C MET A 1 -22.62 12.96 -13.98
N PHE A 2 -22.69 12.16 -12.92
CA PHE A 2 -21.50 11.47 -12.37
C PHE A 2 -21.08 10.39 -13.36
N LYS A 3 -19.95 10.58 -14.05
CA LYS A 3 -19.35 9.51 -14.86
C LYS A 3 -19.11 8.33 -13.94
N LYS A 4 -19.73 7.18 -14.22
CA LYS A 4 -19.38 5.90 -13.59
C LYS A 4 -17.92 5.63 -13.91
N THR A 5 -17.03 6.01 -13.01
CA THR A 5 -15.62 5.62 -13.04
C THR A 5 -15.58 4.12 -12.78
N TYR A 6 -15.38 3.33 -13.83
CA TYR A 6 -15.12 1.91 -13.63
C TYR A 6 -13.79 1.75 -12.91
N ASN A 7 -13.85 0.90 -11.90
CA ASN A 7 -12.83 0.76 -10.89
C ASN A 7 -11.81 -0.24 -11.45
N ILE A 8 -10.60 0.19 -11.80
CA ILE A 8 -9.47 -0.72 -12.11
C ILE A 8 -9.06 -1.54 -10.87
N TYR A 9 -9.56 -1.13 -9.71
CA TYR A 9 -9.31 -1.71 -8.40
C TYR A 9 -9.57 -3.22 -8.28
N PRO A 10 -10.68 -3.83 -8.77
CA PRO A 10 -10.86 -5.28 -8.67
C PRO A 10 -9.77 -6.04 -9.43
N TRP A 11 -9.28 -5.51 -10.55
CA TRP A 11 -8.19 -6.15 -11.32
C TRP A 11 -6.85 -6.07 -10.60
N LEU A 12 -6.54 -4.95 -9.94
CA LEU A 12 -5.35 -4.80 -9.10
C LEU A 12 -5.47 -5.56 -7.77
N LYS A 13 -6.69 -5.77 -7.26
CA LYS A 13 -6.98 -6.46 -5.99
C LYS A 13 -7.06 -7.98 -6.12
N ARG A 14 -7.45 -8.48 -7.30
CA ARG A 14 -7.54 -9.91 -7.65
C ARG A 14 -6.43 -10.81 -7.10
N PRO A 15 -5.14 -10.41 -7.10
CA PRO A 15 -4.06 -11.28 -6.62
C PRO A 15 -4.11 -11.58 -5.12
N PHE A 16 -4.62 -10.63 -4.35
CA PHE A 16 -4.83 -10.80 -2.93
C PHE A 16 -5.99 -11.77 -2.65
N GLU A 17 -6.89 -11.98 -3.63
CA GLU A 17 -8.10 -12.79 -3.49
C GLU A 17 -7.91 -14.21 -4.04
N GLU A 18 -7.21 -14.37 -5.17
CA GLU A 18 -7.17 -15.64 -5.92
C GLU A 18 -5.99 -16.55 -5.55
N SER A 19 -4.90 -16.03 -4.97
CA SER A 19 -3.74 -16.86 -4.59
C SER A 19 -2.91 -16.25 -3.45
N PRO A 20 -3.43 -16.21 -2.21
CA PRO A 20 -2.71 -15.67 -1.05
C PRO A 20 -1.33 -16.31 -0.85
N GLU A 21 -1.21 -17.59 -1.20
CA GLU A 21 0.00 -18.40 -1.03
C GLU A 21 1.11 -18.05 -2.06
N ASN A 22 0.72 -17.66 -3.28
CA ASN A 22 1.63 -17.27 -4.36
C ASN A 22 1.92 -15.76 -4.39
N TYR A 23 1.14 -14.97 -3.64
CA TYR A 23 1.23 -13.52 -3.57
C TYR A 23 1.85 -13.08 -2.23
N SER A 24 2.97 -13.69 -1.86
CA SER A 24 3.61 -13.46 -0.58
C SER A 24 4.72 -12.40 -0.65
N GLY A 25 4.90 -11.72 0.49
CA GLY A 25 6.01 -10.81 0.76
C GLY A 25 5.97 -9.54 -0.08
N ARG A 26 6.84 -9.43 -1.08
CA ARG A 26 7.15 -8.14 -1.72
C ARG A 26 6.20 -7.73 -2.85
N ARG A 27 5.66 -8.71 -3.58
CA ARG A 27 4.69 -8.44 -4.67
C ARG A 27 3.37 -7.90 -4.15
N ALA A 28 2.93 -8.39 -2.99
CA ALA A 28 1.78 -7.86 -2.27
C ALA A 28 1.97 -6.36 -1.97
N VAL A 29 3.11 -5.99 -1.39
CA VAL A 29 3.38 -4.59 -1.06
C VAL A 29 3.48 -3.70 -2.30
N ALA A 30 4.15 -4.15 -3.36
CA ALA A 30 4.19 -3.41 -4.63
C ALA A 30 2.78 -3.16 -5.20
N ALA A 31 1.89 -4.16 -5.12
CA ALA A 31 0.50 -4.01 -5.54
C ALA A 31 -0.32 -3.11 -4.61
N GLU A 32 -0.10 -3.12 -3.30
CA GLU A 32 -0.71 -2.19 -2.36
C GLU A 32 -0.30 -0.74 -2.67
N VAL A 33 0.99 -0.51 -2.91
CA VAL A 33 1.50 0.81 -3.35
C VAL A 33 0.80 1.23 -4.65
N LEU A 34 0.67 0.34 -5.63
CA LEU A 34 -0.05 0.65 -6.88
C LEU A 34 -1.52 1.02 -6.64
N LEU A 35 -2.21 0.36 -5.71
CA LEU A 35 -3.60 0.68 -5.35
C LEU A 35 -3.71 2.09 -4.73
N ILE A 36 -2.75 2.47 -3.90
CA ILE A 36 -2.68 3.81 -3.31
C ILE A 36 -2.40 4.85 -4.38
N LEU A 37 -1.43 4.60 -5.26
CA LEU A 37 -1.10 5.48 -6.37
C LEU A 37 -2.26 5.65 -7.35
N LEU A 38 -3.03 4.59 -7.59
CA LEU A 38 -4.29 4.67 -8.34
C LEU A 38 -5.25 5.64 -7.66
N LYS A 39 -5.50 5.48 -6.35
CA LYS A 39 -6.37 6.38 -5.58
C LYS A 39 -5.84 7.82 -5.56
N TYR A 40 -4.54 7.99 -5.48
CA TYR A 40 -3.87 9.28 -5.55
C TYR A 40 -4.11 9.96 -6.90
N GLY A 41 -3.88 9.24 -7.99
CA GLY A 41 -4.02 9.73 -9.36
C GLY A 41 -5.44 10.14 -9.72
N ILE A 42 -6.46 9.40 -9.24
CA ILE A 42 -7.87 9.75 -9.46
C ILE A 42 -8.40 10.81 -8.48
N SER A 43 -7.64 11.14 -7.43
CA SER A 43 -8.07 12.13 -6.45
C SER A 43 -8.10 13.52 -7.07
N GLY A 44 -9.29 14.11 -7.11
CA GLY A 44 -9.55 15.42 -7.72
C GLY A 44 -9.18 16.62 -6.84
N SER A 45 -8.78 16.41 -5.58
CA SER A 45 -8.41 17.49 -4.66
C SER A 45 -7.06 17.25 -3.98
N SER A 46 -6.35 18.35 -3.69
CA SER A 46 -5.09 18.33 -2.94
C SER A 46 -5.28 17.86 -1.49
N TYR A 47 -6.46 18.09 -0.91
CA TYR A 47 -6.80 17.57 0.42
C TYR A 47 -6.87 16.03 0.41
N ALA A 48 -7.59 15.44 -0.56
CA ALA A 48 -7.70 13.99 -0.66
C ALA A 48 -6.35 13.31 -0.87
N ARG A 49 -5.48 13.90 -1.70
CA ARG A 49 -4.10 13.42 -1.92
C ARG A 49 -3.27 13.43 -0.64
N ARG A 50 -3.30 14.54 0.12
CA ARG A 50 -2.61 14.63 1.42
C ARG A 50 -3.14 13.60 2.43
N SER A 51 -4.45 13.39 2.48
CA SER A 51 -5.03 12.36 3.33
C SER A 51 -4.60 10.96 2.92
N LEU A 52 -4.50 10.67 1.62
CA LEU A 52 -4.01 9.38 1.12
C LEU A 52 -2.54 9.14 1.46
N ILE A 53 -1.68 10.17 1.35
CA ILE A 53 -0.27 10.07 1.77
C ILE A 53 -0.20 9.77 3.27
N LYS A 54 -0.97 10.47 4.10
CA LYS A 54 -1.03 10.16 5.54
C LYS A 54 -1.48 8.73 5.82
N CYS A 55 -2.52 8.25 5.12
CA CYS A 55 -2.95 6.86 5.24
C CYS A 55 -1.84 5.89 4.82
N PHE A 56 -1.11 6.21 3.76
CA PHE A 56 0.04 5.43 3.33
C PHE A 56 1.12 5.39 4.41
N ASP A 57 1.50 6.53 4.99
CA ASP A 57 2.51 6.59 6.06
C ASP A 57 2.11 5.74 7.27
N LEU A 58 0.83 5.79 7.67
CA LEU A 58 0.29 4.97 8.76
C LEU A 58 0.37 3.48 8.44
N MET A 59 -0.07 3.07 7.25
CA MET A 59 0.03 1.67 6.81
C MET A 59 1.48 1.22 6.71
N TRP A 60 2.36 2.07 6.18
CA TRP A 60 3.78 1.81 6.02
C TRP A 60 4.48 1.66 7.37
N SER A 61 4.08 2.47 8.36
CA SER A 61 4.58 2.38 9.73
C SER A 61 4.20 1.07 10.44
N ALA A 62 3.17 0.36 9.94
CA ALA A 62 2.75 -0.93 10.46
C ALA A 62 3.32 -2.11 9.65
N SER A 63 4.07 -1.84 8.56
CA SER A 63 4.65 -2.85 7.70
C SER A 63 6.04 -3.28 8.19
N PRO A 64 6.34 -4.59 8.25
CA PRO A 64 7.68 -5.07 8.53
C PRO A 64 8.63 -4.86 7.34
N ILE A 65 8.11 -4.59 6.14
CA ILE A 65 8.90 -4.41 4.93
C ILE A 65 9.49 -3.00 4.90
N PRO A 66 10.83 -2.85 4.76
CA PRO A 66 11.49 -1.56 4.90
C PRO A 66 11.30 -0.61 3.72
N PHE A 67 11.27 -1.14 2.49
CA PHE A 67 11.21 -0.37 1.26
C PHE A 67 10.48 -1.16 0.17
N VAL A 68 10.03 -0.46 -0.86
CA VAL A 68 9.63 -1.02 -2.16
C VAL A 68 10.36 -0.21 -3.21
N SER A 69 11.14 -0.87 -4.07
CA SER A 69 11.84 -0.17 -5.14
C SER A 69 10.88 0.23 -6.26
N ILE A 70 11.24 1.28 -7.00
CA ILE A 70 10.53 1.63 -8.24
C ILE A 70 10.54 0.46 -9.22
N SER A 71 11.64 -0.28 -9.33
CA SER A 71 11.71 -1.46 -10.20
C SER A 71 10.71 -2.55 -9.83
N GLU A 72 10.38 -2.74 -8.55
CA GLU A 72 9.34 -3.67 -8.13
C GLU A 72 7.95 -3.21 -8.57
N ILE A 73 7.67 -1.92 -8.44
CA ILE A 73 6.42 -1.30 -8.89
C ILE A 73 6.30 -1.42 -10.41
N GLU A 74 7.35 -1.11 -11.16
CA GLU A 74 7.39 -1.21 -12.62
C GLU A 74 7.23 -2.65 -13.11
N ASN A 75 7.87 -3.62 -12.44
CA ASN A 75 7.71 -5.04 -12.75
C ASN A 75 6.28 -5.49 -12.49
N GLU A 76 5.67 -5.06 -11.38
CA GLU A 76 4.28 -5.40 -11.08
C GLU A 76 3.34 -4.77 -12.12
N ILE A 77 3.55 -3.51 -12.54
CA ILE A 77 2.82 -2.90 -13.66
C ILE A 77 2.98 -3.76 -14.93
N GLN A 78 4.21 -4.15 -15.28
CA GLN A 78 4.48 -4.94 -16.48
C GLN A 78 3.73 -6.27 -16.47
N LEU A 79 3.79 -7.00 -15.35
CA LEU A 79 3.11 -8.28 -15.17
C LEU A 79 1.58 -8.13 -15.31
N ARG A 80 1.02 -7.04 -14.78
CA ARG A 80 -0.41 -6.74 -14.89
C ARG A 80 -0.81 -6.52 -16.35
N PHE A 81 -0.05 -5.70 -17.07
CA PHE A 81 -0.34 -5.38 -18.48
C PHE A 81 -0.07 -6.53 -19.46
N GLN A 82 0.59 -7.62 -19.06
CA GLN A 82 0.63 -8.86 -19.85
C GLN A 82 -0.76 -9.52 -19.95
N HIS A 83 -1.59 -9.35 -18.94
CA HIS A 83 -2.95 -9.92 -18.86
C HIS A 83 -3.95 -8.81 -18.53
N PRO A 84 -4.18 -7.87 -19.47
CA PRO A 84 -5.10 -6.76 -19.25
C PRO A 84 -6.52 -7.31 -19.02
N PRO A 85 -7.36 -6.61 -18.24
CA PRO A 85 -8.70 -7.08 -18.01
C PRO A 85 -9.47 -7.07 -19.34
N GLU A 86 -10.19 -8.16 -19.63
CA GLU A 86 -10.98 -8.35 -20.87
C GLU A 86 -11.94 -7.17 -21.14
N TYR A 87 -12.39 -6.50 -20.07
CA TYR A 87 -13.32 -5.37 -20.10
C TYR A 87 -12.65 -3.99 -20.33
N SER A 88 -11.31 -3.91 -20.41
CA SER A 88 -10.56 -2.64 -20.58
C SER A 88 -10.85 -1.92 -21.90
N ILE A 89 -11.38 -2.63 -22.90
CA ILE A 89 -11.54 -2.12 -24.28
C ILE A 89 -12.70 -1.11 -24.39
N ARG A 90 -13.65 -1.07 -23.44
CA ARG A 90 -14.90 -0.27 -23.59
C ARG A 90 -15.01 0.97 -22.72
N PHE A 91 -14.12 1.22 -21.75
CA PHE A 91 -14.30 2.30 -20.80
C PHE A 91 -13.02 3.09 -20.53
N ARG A 92 -13.11 4.41 -20.72
CA ARG A 92 -12.06 5.37 -20.40
C ARG A 92 -12.01 5.61 -18.88
N SER A 93 -11.15 4.90 -18.15
CA SER A 93 -10.87 5.14 -16.73
C SER A 93 -9.38 5.37 -16.50
N TYR A 94 -8.99 6.58 -16.08
CA TYR A 94 -7.60 6.84 -15.69
C TYR A 94 -7.22 6.03 -14.44
N PRO A 95 -6.03 5.39 -14.40
CA PRO A 95 -5.01 5.22 -15.43
C PRO A 95 -5.36 4.14 -16.46
N GLU A 96 -5.37 4.47 -17.75
CA GLU A 96 -5.80 3.55 -18.82
C GLU A 96 -4.67 2.74 -19.45
N THR A 97 -3.43 3.22 -19.34
CA THR A 97 -2.28 2.67 -20.08
C THR A 97 -1.12 2.42 -19.14
N ARG A 98 -0.18 1.58 -19.57
CA ARG A 98 1.06 1.32 -18.86
C ARG A 98 1.79 2.63 -18.56
N GLU A 99 1.83 3.55 -19.50
CA GLU A 99 2.49 4.85 -19.36
C GLU A 99 1.84 5.71 -18.28
N HIS A 100 0.51 5.64 -18.11
CA HIS A 100 -0.16 6.32 -17.01
C HIS A 100 0.24 5.73 -15.65
N PHE A 101 0.37 4.41 -15.54
CA PHE A 101 0.87 3.77 -14.32
C PHE A 101 2.34 4.11 -14.04
N LEU A 102 3.19 4.13 -15.06
CA LEU A 102 4.59 4.54 -14.92
C LEU A 102 4.72 6.01 -14.48
N LYS A 103 3.85 6.90 -14.96
CA LYS A 103 3.78 8.29 -14.46
C LYS A 103 3.41 8.35 -12.98
N LEU A 104 2.49 7.50 -12.52
CA LEU A 104 2.16 7.41 -11.09
C LEU A 104 3.32 6.85 -10.25
N ALA A 105 4.06 5.87 -10.76
CA ALA A 105 5.26 5.36 -10.10
C ALA A 105 6.34 6.46 -9.95
N LYS A 106 6.48 7.35 -10.93
CA LYS A 106 7.36 8.53 -10.81
C LYS A 106 6.89 9.52 -9.74
N ILE A 107 5.58 9.71 -9.59
CA ILE A 107 5.03 10.54 -8.51
C ILE A 107 5.38 9.93 -7.14
N PHE A 108 5.27 8.61 -7.00
CA PHE A 108 5.71 7.90 -5.80
C PHE A 108 7.18 8.19 -5.49
N GLU A 109 8.05 8.10 -6.49
CA GLU A 109 9.47 8.45 -6.36
C GLU A 109 9.70 9.86 -5.78
N THR A 110 8.93 10.83 -6.25
CA THR A 110 9.08 12.22 -5.84
C THR A 110 8.42 12.55 -4.50
N GLU A 111 7.26 11.97 -4.19
CA GLU A 111 6.43 12.35 -3.03
C GLU A 111 6.58 11.42 -1.84
N CYS A 112 7.07 10.19 -2.04
CA CYS A 112 7.24 9.17 -1.01
C CYS A 112 8.72 8.77 -0.86
N SER A 113 9.64 9.70 -1.10
CA SER A 113 11.08 9.45 -1.14
C SER A 113 11.63 8.82 0.16
N GLU A 114 11.03 9.08 1.32
CA GLU A 114 11.42 8.45 2.59
C GLU A 114 11.18 6.92 2.61
N VAL A 115 10.21 6.44 1.82
CA VAL A 115 9.94 5.01 1.63
C VAL A 115 10.85 4.39 0.58
N ILE A 116 11.43 5.22 -0.28
CA ILE A 116 12.25 4.86 -1.43
C ILE A 116 13.70 5.18 -1.07
N SER A 117 14.21 4.50 -0.04
CA SER A 117 15.62 4.59 0.28
C SER A 117 16.44 3.79 -0.73
N SER A 118 17.45 4.42 -1.34
CA SER A 118 18.49 3.72 -2.11
C SER A 118 19.40 2.86 -1.22
N ILE A 119 19.41 3.15 0.09
CA ILE A 119 20.11 2.38 1.11
C ILE A 119 19.08 1.50 1.80
N VAL A 120 19.11 0.20 1.48
CA VAL A 120 18.25 -0.80 2.11
C VAL A 120 18.71 -1.01 3.55
N GLU A 121 18.24 -0.18 4.46
CA GLU A 121 18.39 -0.42 5.88
C GLU A 121 17.24 -1.31 6.38
N PRO A 122 17.54 -2.40 7.08
CA PRO A 122 16.51 -3.18 7.73
C PRO A 122 15.79 -2.31 8.77
N ARG A 123 14.48 -2.56 8.94
CA ARG A 123 13.73 -1.94 10.04
C ARG A 123 14.40 -2.26 11.37
N SER A 124 14.39 -1.30 12.28
CA SER A 124 14.92 -1.51 13.63
C SER A 124 14.19 -2.68 14.32
N LEU A 125 14.88 -3.36 15.23
CA LEU A 125 14.27 -4.43 16.03
C LEU A 125 13.01 -3.94 16.75
N HIS A 126 13.03 -2.69 17.24
CA HIS A 126 11.88 -2.07 17.90
C HIS A 126 10.65 -1.99 16.97
N HIS A 127 10.84 -1.62 15.70
CA HIS A 127 9.78 -1.59 14.69
C HIS A 127 9.29 -2.99 14.32
N LEU A 128 10.20 -3.95 14.17
CA LEU A 128 9.84 -5.34 13.91
C LEU A 128 9.02 -5.93 15.05
N CYS A 129 9.40 -5.68 16.31
CA CYS A 129 8.62 -6.06 17.49
C CYS A 129 7.21 -5.45 17.46
N LYS A 130 7.09 -4.16 17.13
CA LYS A 130 5.78 -3.51 16.93
C LYS A 130 4.94 -4.25 15.90
N CYS A 131 5.50 -4.53 14.72
CA CYS A 131 4.79 -5.22 13.65
C CYS A 131 4.33 -6.62 14.07
N THR A 132 5.19 -7.36 14.77
CA THR A 132 4.88 -8.68 15.31
C THR A 132 3.72 -8.62 16.31
N ILE A 133 3.78 -7.71 17.29
CA ILE A 133 2.71 -7.55 18.30
C ILE A 133 1.38 -7.20 17.63
N ARG A 134 1.39 -6.23 16.69
CA ARG A 134 0.19 -5.84 15.95
C ARG A 134 -0.39 -7.00 15.14
N THR A 135 0.47 -7.77 14.47
CA THR A 135 0.05 -8.95 13.69
C THR A 135 -0.61 -9.98 14.59
N SER A 136 -0.01 -10.30 15.75
CA SER A 136 -0.58 -11.23 16.71
C SER A 136 -1.93 -10.76 17.26
N LEU A 137 -2.07 -9.46 17.57
CA LEU A 137 -3.35 -8.89 18.02
C LEU A 137 -4.41 -8.90 16.92
N LEU A 138 -4.03 -8.63 15.67
CA LEU A 138 -4.92 -8.67 14.51
C LEU A 138 -5.46 -10.09 14.28
N GLN A 139 -4.61 -11.11 14.39
CA GLN A 139 -4.99 -12.52 14.20
C GLN A 139 -6.09 -12.97 15.18
N VAL A 140 -6.15 -12.36 16.37
CA VAL A 140 -7.19 -12.62 17.37
C VAL A 140 -8.27 -11.53 17.41
N ASN A 141 -8.37 -10.68 16.38
CA ASN A 141 -9.32 -9.57 16.26
C ASN A 141 -9.35 -8.63 17.47
N ASN A 142 -8.19 -8.39 18.08
CA ASN A 142 -8.06 -7.60 19.31
C ASN A 142 -7.33 -6.27 19.07
N LEU A 143 -7.28 -5.76 17.84
CA LEU A 143 -6.88 -4.38 17.56
C LEU A 143 -8.11 -3.46 17.48
N PRO A 144 -8.02 -2.20 17.94
CA PRO A 144 -6.89 -1.59 18.67
C PRO A 144 -6.93 -1.89 20.19
N HIS A 145 -8.05 -2.40 20.71
CA HIS A 145 -8.32 -2.51 22.15
C HIS A 145 -7.27 -3.30 22.94
N GLY A 146 -6.78 -4.39 22.37
CA GLY A 146 -5.79 -5.28 22.97
C GLY A 146 -4.47 -4.59 23.31
N ILE A 147 -4.08 -3.53 22.59
CA ILE A 147 -2.86 -2.76 22.89
C ILE A 147 -2.92 -2.20 24.32
N LYS A 148 -4.07 -1.66 24.71
CA LYS A 148 -4.28 -1.01 26.02
C LYS A 148 -4.30 -1.99 27.18
N ILE A 149 -4.50 -3.28 26.90
CA ILE A 149 -4.60 -4.36 27.89
C ILE A 149 -3.23 -5.04 28.10
N LEU A 150 -2.29 -4.85 27.18
CA LEU A 150 -0.95 -5.41 27.31
C LEU A 150 -0.25 -4.85 28.56
N PRO A 151 0.46 -5.70 29.34
CA PRO A 151 1.22 -5.27 30.52
C PRO A 151 2.53 -4.57 30.11
N LEU A 152 2.41 -3.51 29.31
CA LEU A 152 3.51 -2.71 28.79
C LEU A 152 3.43 -1.28 29.32
N PRO A 153 4.56 -0.58 29.50
CA PRO A 153 4.58 0.86 29.74
C PRO A 153 3.79 1.65 28.69
N GLN A 154 3.16 2.75 29.11
CA GLN A 154 2.32 3.58 28.24
C GLN A 154 3.08 4.09 27.00
N SER A 155 4.38 4.41 27.14
CA SER A 155 5.22 4.83 26.01
C SER A 155 5.33 3.76 24.92
N LEU A 156 5.42 2.48 25.29
CA LEU A 156 5.44 1.37 24.33
C LEU A 156 4.06 1.10 23.74
N GLN A 157 2.99 1.22 24.54
CA GLN A 157 1.62 1.12 24.02
C GLN A 157 1.36 2.19 22.96
N SER A 158 1.74 3.44 23.23
CA SER A 158 1.62 4.55 22.29
C SER A 158 2.50 4.40 21.05
N TYR A 159 3.65 3.72 21.15
CA TYR A 159 4.45 3.41 19.96
C TYR A 159 3.82 2.33 19.08
N ILE A 160 3.14 1.35 19.70
CA ILE A 160 2.48 0.24 18.99
C ILE A 160 1.16 0.70 18.35
N ASP A 161 0.47 1.63 18.99
CA ASP A 161 -0.71 2.29 18.45
C ASP A 161 -0.32 3.25 17.33
N ILE A 162 -0.95 3.09 16.16
CA ILE A 162 -0.63 3.89 14.96
C ILE A 162 -1.66 5.01 14.73
N ASP A 163 -2.79 5.01 15.44
CA ASP A 163 -3.93 5.91 15.19
C ASP A 163 -3.93 7.14 16.11
N HIS A 164 -2.76 7.60 16.57
CA HIS A 164 -2.63 8.76 17.46
C HIS A 164 -2.79 10.12 16.76
#